data_AF-A0A7X7N0Y0-F1
#
_entry.id   AF-A0A7X7N0Y0-F1
#
_cell.length_a   1.000
_cell.length_b   1.000
_cell.length_c   1.000
_cell.angle_alpha   90.00
_cell.angle_beta   90.00
_cell.angle_gamma   90.00
#
_symmetry.space_group_name_H-M   'P 1'
#
loop_
_entity.id
_entity.type
_entity.pdbx_description
1 polymer ?
#
loop_
_entity_poly.entity_id
_entity_poly.type
_entity_poly.pdbx_seq_one_letter_code
_entity_poly.pdbx_strand_id
1 'polypeptide(L)'
;ITSNAVTEGAGDAGILNSPKPLSLSDIETRRWYLDAETKIPNLIDRTQPLEQQAMQASALRNQVRTQAREAMTNRELANSLFGLRPNMTWDEVVQKYIDKGYVGDELYQEIIKAALRSNPSVNQYLDVFPK
;
A
#
# COMPACT_ATOMS: atom_id res chain seq x y z
N ILE A 1 18.87 7.07 -30.44
CA ILE A 1 18.51 5.63 -30.39
C ILE A 1 19.13 5.13 -29.08
N THR A 2 18.39 5.39 -27.99
CA THR A 2 17.77 4.39 -27.07
C THR A 2 18.77 3.93 -26.00
N SER A 3 18.50 3.94 -24.70
CA SER A 3 17.32 4.23 -23.89
C SER A 3 17.82 4.58 -22.48
N ASN A 4 17.38 5.70 -21.89
CA ASN A 4 17.46 5.87 -20.44
C ASN A 4 16.24 5.15 -19.85
N ALA A 5 16.47 3.95 -19.32
CA ALA A 5 15.52 3.33 -18.42
C ALA A 5 15.43 4.22 -17.17
N VAL A 6 14.28 4.87 -17.01
CA VAL A 6 13.92 5.60 -15.80
C VAL A 6 13.85 4.57 -14.68
N THR A 7 14.82 4.61 -13.79
CA THR A 7 14.77 3.93 -12.49
C THR A 7 13.71 4.62 -11.65
N GLU A 8 12.50 4.08 -11.65
CA GLU A 8 11.46 4.50 -10.72
C GLU A 8 11.87 4.13 -9.28
N GLY A 9 12.02 5.14 -8.43
CA GLY A 9 11.57 5.09 -7.05
C GLY A 9 12.35 4.24 -6.04
N ALA A 10 13.69 4.16 -6.11
CA ALA A 10 14.50 3.59 -5.02
C ALA A 10 14.83 4.65 -3.93
N GLY A 11 13.82 5.40 -3.50
CA GLY A 11 13.99 6.60 -2.67
C GLY A 11 13.13 6.66 -1.43
N ASP A 12 12.77 5.56 -0.76
CA ASP A 12 12.11 5.68 0.56
C ASP A 12 12.12 4.42 1.46
N ALA A 13 13.27 3.78 1.64
CA ALA A 13 13.39 2.74 2.68
C ALA A 13 13.38 3.34 4.11
N GLY A 14 13.64 4.65 4.23
CA GLY A 14 13.91 5.33 5.50
C GLY A 14 12.69 5.93 6.21
N ILE A 15 11.66 6.41 5.51
CA ILE A 15 10.57 7.16 6.18
C ILE A 15 9.57 6.23 6.86
N LEU A 16 9.32 5.04 6.30
CA LEU A 16 8.40 4.06 6.89
C LEU A 16 9.03 3.18 7.98
N ASN A 17 10.35 3.27 8.23
CA ASN A 17 11.09 2.38 9.12
C ASN A 17 10.72 0.91 8.87
N SER A 18 11.05 0.43 7.67
CA SER A 18 10.67 -0.91 7.22
C SER A 18 11.27 -2.00 8.12
N PRO A 19 10.49 -2.99 8.58
CA PRO A 19 10.99 -4.09 9.38
C PRO A 19 11.94 -4.98 8.56
N LYS A 20 12.81 -5.71 9.26
CA LYS A 20 13.68 -6.69 8.60
C LYS A 20 12.83 -7.83 8.01
N PRO A 21 13.22 -8.42 6.87
CA PRO A 21 12.57 -9.63 6.39
C PRO A 21 12.60 -10.73 7.47
N LEU A 22 11.55 -11.55 7.52
CA LEU A 22 11.47 -12.70 8.44
C LEU A 22 11.64 -12.34 9.93
N SER A 23 11.14 -11.19 10.37
CA SER A 23 11.38 -10.68 11.73
C SER A 23 10.14 -10.46 12.59
N LEU A 24 8.94 -10.48 12.01
CA LEU A 24 7.69 -10.18 12.73
C LEU A 24 6.75 -11.39 12.75
N SER A 25 6.05 -11.57 13.88
CA SER A 25 4.85 -12.42 13.97
C SER A 25 3.67 -11.79 13.23
N ASP A 26 2.60 -12.56 12.98
CA ASP A 26 1.40 -12.05 12.27
C ASP A 26 0.77 -10.84 12.98
N ILE A 27 0.76 -10.82 14.31
CA ILE A 27 0.26 -9.70 15.13
C ILE A 27 1.18 -8.47 15.01
N GLU A 28 2.50 -8.67 15.11
CA GLU A 28 3.46 -7.57 14.99
C GLU A 28 3.48 -6.98 13.58
N THR A 29 3.42 -7.83 12.55
CA THR A 29 3.23 -7.40 11.17
C THR A 29 1.97 -6.57 11.04
N ARG A 30 0.84 -6.99 11.63
CA ARG A 30 -0.40 -6.22 11.56
C ARG A 30 -0.28 -4.86 12.24
N ARG A 31 0.34 -4.79 13.42
CA ARG A 31 0.58 -3.52 14.13
C ARG A 31 1.45 -2.57 13.31
N TRP A 32 2.57 -3.06 12.77
CA TRP A 32 3.44 -2.26 11.92
C TRP A 32 2.71 -1.78 10.66
N TYR A 33 1.93 -2.65 10.03
CA TYR A 33 1.15 -2.30 8.84
C TYR A 33 0.15 -1.17 9.09
N LEU A 34 -0.60 -1.25 10.21
CA LEU A 34 -1.55 -0.20 10.58
C LEU A 34 -0.84 1.12 10.89
N ASP A 35 0.29 1.08 11.60
CA ASP A 35 1.11 2.28 11.85
C ASP A 35 1.64 2.89 10.54
N ALA A 36 2.16 2.07 9.63
CA ALA A 36 2.64 2.51 8.33
C ALA A 36 1.54 3.17 7.48
N GLU A 37 0.31 2.64 7.49
CA GLU A 37 -0.85 3.26 6.82
C GLU A 37 -1.10 4.70 7.29
N THR A 38 -0.98 4.97 8.59
CA THR A 38 -1.24 6.32 9.15
C THR A 38 -0.23 7.36 8.69
N LYS A 39 0.95 6.93 8.20
CA LYS A 39 2.02 7.80 7.71
C LYS A 39 1.83 8.19 6.25
N ILE A 40 1.19 7.35 5.44
CA ILE A 40 0.98 7.57 3.99
C ILE A 40 0.45 8.98 3.67
N PRO A 41 -0.56 9.54 4.38
CA PRO A 41 -1.09 10.88 4.06
C PRO A 41 -0.08 12.01 4.11
N ASN A 42 1.02 11.85 4.87
CA ASN A 42 2.08 12.84 5.02
C ASN A 42 3.19 12.68 3.98
N LEU A 43 3.18 11.59 3.21
CA LEU A 43 4.16 11.29 2.16
C LEU A 43 3.63 11.67 0.76
N ILE A 44 2.34 11.96 0.64
CA ILE A 44 1.71 12.40 -0.61
C ILE A 44 2.00 13.89 -0.83
N ASP A 45 2.54 14.23 -1.99
CA ASP A 45 2.73 15.61 -2.43
C ASP A 45 1.39 16.23 -2.87
N ARG A 46 0.78 16.98 -1.95
CA ARG A 46 -0.54 17.62 -2.16
C ARG A 46 -0.51 18.81 -3.14
N THR A 47 0.66 19.22 -3.61
CA THR A 47 0.78 20.29 -4.61
C THR A 47 0.56 19.78 -6.04
N GLN A 48 0.61 18.46 -6.23
CA GLN A 48 0.41 17.81 -7.52
C GLN A 48 -1.07 17.65 -7.89
N PRO A 49 -1.40 17.42 -9.17
CA PRO A 49 -2.75 17.02 -9.58
C PRO A 49 -3.25 15.76 -8.85
N LEU A 50 -4.58 15.63 -8.70
CA LEU A 50 -5.19 14.53 -7.95
C LEU A 50 -4.80 13.13 -8.46
N GLU A 51 -4.64 12.97 -9.77
CA GLU A 51 -4.15 11.72 -10.37
C GLU A 51 -2.77 11.32 -9.83
N GLN A 52 -1.85 12.27 -9.79
CA GLN A 52 -0.49 12.04 -9.29
C GLN A 52 -0.49 11.76 -7.79
N GLN A 53 -1.33 12.45 -7.02
CA GLN A 53 -1.54 12.16 -5.60
C GLN A 53 -2.08 10.73 -5.38
N ALA A 54 -3.04 10.30 -6.19
CA ALA A 54 -3.64 8.97 -6.13
C ALA A 54 -2.64 7.87 -6.53
N MET A 55 -1.80 8.13 -7.53
CA MET A 55 -0.72 7.23 -7.94
C MET A 55 0.31 7.06 -6.82
N GLN A 56 0.74 8.16 -6.18
CA GLN A 56 1.63 8.12 -5.01
C GLN A 56 1.01 7.31 -3.87
N ALA A 57 -0.26 7.58 -3.52
CA ALA A 57 -0.96 6.86 -2.47
C ALA A 57 -1.03 5.34 -2.75
N SER A 58 -1.36 4.97 -3.99
CA SER A 58 -1.43 3.58 -4.44
C SER A 58 -0.06 2.88 -4.39
N ALA A 59 0.99 3.54 -4.85
CA ALA A 59 2.35 3.03 -4.83
C ALA A 59 2.85 2.80 -3.39
N LEU A 60 2.69 3.79 -2.52
CA LEU A 60 3.02 3.68 -1.08
C LEU A 60 2.25 2.54 -0.42
N ARG A 61 0.97 2.39 -0.75
CA ARG A 61 0.13 1.30 -0.25
C ARG A 61 0.66 -0.08 -0.66
N ASN A 62 1.05 -0.24 -1.93
CA ASN A 62 1.64 -1.48 -2.42
C ASN A 62 2.99 -1.77 -1.75
N GLN A 63 3.82 -0.75 -1.54
CA GLN A 63 5.09 -0.86 -0.82
C GLN A 63 4.88 -1.37 0.62
N VAL A 64 3.98 -0.75 1.38
CA VAL A 64 3.65 -1.18 2.75
C VAL A 64 3.16 -2.64 2.79
N ARG A 65 2.31 -3.04 1.82
CA ARG A 65 1.84 -4.43 1.72
C ARG A 65 2.98 -5.41 1.45
N THR A 66 3.89 -5.08 0.55
CA THR A 66 5.06 -5.91 0.23
C THR A 66 5.96 -6.05 1.46
N GLN A 67 6.34 -4.94 2.08
CA GLN A 67 7.22 -4.92 3.26
C GLN A 67 6.61 -5.70 4.44
N ALA A 68 5.31 -5.56 4.69
CA ALA A 68 4.62 -6.35 5.71
C ALA A 68 4.75 -7.85 5.44
N ARG A 69 4.52 -8.29 4.21
CA ARG A 69 4.58 -9.71 3.82
C ARG A 69 6.01 -10.26 3.83
N GLU A 70 7.00 -9.45 3.50
CA GLU A 70 8.41 -9.82 3.60
C GLU A 70 8.85 -9.98 5.06
N ALA A 71 8.32 -9.15 5.96
CA ALA A 71 8.62 -9.20 7.38
C ALA A 71 8.01 -10.41 8.11
N MET A 72 6.93 -10.98 7.59
CA MET A 72 6.24 -12.12 8.20
C MET A 72 7.17 -13.35 8.31
N THR A 73 7.30 -13.85 9.53
CA THR A 73 7.92 -15.15 9.85
C THR A 73 7.04 -16.32 9.39
N ASN A 74 5.71 -16.15 9.38
CA ASN A 74 4.76 -17.11 8.81
C ASN A 74 4.80 -17.09 7.27
N ARG A 75 5.67 -17.93 6.69
CA ARG A 75 5.91 -17.94 5.23
C ARG A 75 4.79 -18.54 4.41
N GLU A 76 4.06 -19.50 4.95
CA GLU A 76 2.91 -20.07 4.28
C GLU A 76 1.84 -18.98 4.06
N LEU A 77 1.49 -18.24 5.11
CA LEU A 77 0.54 -17.14 5.01
C LEU A 77 1.05 -16.01 4.11
N ALA A 78 2.32 -15.61 4.25
CA ALA A 78 2.91 -14.57 3.40
C ALA A 78 2.84 -14.91 1.92
N ASN A 79 3.21 -16.14 1.55
CA ASN A 79 3.18 -16.63 0.16
C ASN A 79 1.73 -16.71 -0.36
N SER A 80 0.80 -17.18 0.47
CA SER A 80 -0.64 -17.18 0.15
C SER A 80 -1.16 -15.76 -0.12
N LEU A 81 -0.75 -14.77 0.69
CA LEU A 81 -1.12 -13.37 0.48
C LEU A 81 -0.51 -12.77 -0.79
N PHE A 82 0.70 -13.15 -1.18
CA PHE A 82 1.28 -12.74 -2.46
C PHE A 82 0.50 -13.31 -3.66
N GLY A 83 0.13 -14.59 -3.61
CA GLY A 83 -0.60 -15.24 -4.70
C GLY A 83 -2.07 -14.85 -4.80
N LEU A 84 -2.81 -14.87 -3.68
CA LEU A 84 -4.26 -14.64 -3.67
C LEU A 84 -4.66 -13.16 -3.64
N ARG A 85 -3.72 -12.28 -3.26
CA ARG A 85 -3.94 -10.84 -3.12
C ARG A 85 -2.74 -10.09 -3.70
N PRO A 86 -2.48 -10.16 -5.01
CA PRO A 86 -1.37 -9.42 -5.61
C PRO A 86 -1.53 -7.90 -5.42
N ASN A 87 -0.43 -7.17 -5.54
CA ASN A 87 -0.48 -5.72 -5.66
C ASN A 87 -1.02 -5.38 -7.06
N MET A 88 -1.94 -4.42 -7.13
CA MET A 88 -2.49 -3.96 -8.41
C MET A 88 -1.54 -2.93 -9.02
N THR A 89 -1.41 -2.95 -10.35
CA THR A 89 -0.76 -1.86 -11.09
C THR A 89 -1.60 -0.58 -11.00
N TRP A 90 -1.01 0.56 -11.40
CA TRP A 90 -1.77 1.81 -11.45
C TRP A 90 -3.01 1.70 -12.34
N ASP A 91 -2.86 1.18 -13.56
CA ASP A 91 -3.96 0.99 -14.50
C ASP A 91 -5.05 0.06 -13.95
N GLU A 92 -4.68 -1.02 -13.28
CA GLU A 92 -5.63 -1.93 -12.63
C GLU A 92 -6.40 -1.25 -11.49
N VAL A 93 -5.73 -0.38 -10.73
CA VAL A 93 -6.40 0.41 -9.68
C VAL A 93 -7.38 1.40 -10.29
N VAL A 94 -6.96 2.13 -11.32
CA VAL A 94 -7.82 3.09 -12.04
C VAL A 94 -9.04 2.38 -12.62
N GLN A 95 -8.84 1.29 -13.37
CA GLN A 95 -9.91 0.53 -14.00
C GLN A 95 -10.90 0.00 -12.95
N LYS A 96 -10.40 -0.55 -11.84
CA LYS A 96 -11.25 -1.04 -10.74
C LYS A 96 -12.20 0.03 -10.17
N TYR A 97 -11.81 1.30 -10.13
CA TYR A 97 -12.68 2.37 -9.64
C TYR A 97 -13.55 2.98 -10.74
N ILE A 98 -13.10 2.98 -11.99
CA ILE A 98 -13.97 3.25 -13.15
C ILE A 98 -15.11 2.24 -13.21
N ASP A 99 -14.82 0.95 -13.02
CA ASP A 99 -15.83 -0.13 -13.01
C ASP A 99 -16.87 0.02 -11.87
N LYS A 100 -16.54 0.80 -10.84
CA LYS A 100 -17.46 1.17 -9.75
C LYS A 100 -18.26 2.43 -10.04
N GLY A 101 -18.04 3.07 -11.18
CA GLY A 101 -18.75 4.28 -11.62
C GLY A 101 -18.08 5.60 -11.24
N TYR A 102 -16.86 5.59 -10.69
CA TYR A 102 -16.15 6.84 -10.38
C TYR A 102 -15.47 7.42 -11.62
N VAL A 103 -15.54 8.74 -11.77
CA VAL A 103 -14.97 9.48 -12.90
C VAL A 103 -14.38 10.82 -12.45
N GLY A 104 -13.53 11.44 -13.29
CA GLY A 104 -12.96 12.76 -13.03
C GLY A 104 -12.20 12.83 -11.70
N ASP A 105 -12.36 13.93 -10.97
CA ASP A 105 -11.68 14.13 -9.67
C ASP A 105 -12.14 13.12 -8.60
N GLU A 106 -13.40 12.70 -8.63
CA GLU A 106 -13.97 11.77 -7.65
C GLU A 106 -13.28 10.39 -7.72
N LEU A 107 -12.90 9.95 -8.93
CA LEU A 107 -12.11 8.75 -9.15
C LEU A 107 -10.81 8.76 -8.35
N TYR A 108 -10.04 9.83 -8.47
CA TYR A 108 -8.75 9.95 -7.81
C TYR A 108 -8.89 10.14 -6.29
N GLN A 109 -9.91 10.88 -5.85
CA GLN A 109 -10.23 11.03 -4.43
C GLN A 109 -10.58 9.69 -3.77
N GLU A 110 -11.38 8.85 -4.41
CA GLU A 110 -11.74 7.53 -3.87
C GLU A 110 -10.54 6.57 -3.89
N ILE A 111 -9.66 6.64 -4.90
CA ILE A 111 -8.40 5.88 -4.90
C ILE A 111 -7.52 6.26 -3.70
N ILE A 112 -7.34 7.57 -3.45
CA ILE A 112 -6.57 8.07 -2.29
C ILE A 112 -7.19 7.54 -1.00
N LYS A 113 -8.49 7.72 -0.79
CA LYS A 113 -9.20 7.24 0.40
C LYS A 113 -9.06 5.74 0.60
N ALA A 114 -9.13 4.96 -0.47
CA ALA A 114 -9.00 3.52 -0.40
C ALA A 114 -7.57 3.06 -0.09
N ALA A 115 -6.55 3.76 -0.60
CA ALA A 115 -5.16 3.48 -0.27
C ALA A 115 -4.88 3.66 1.23
N LEU A 116 -5.62 4.57 1.87
CA LEU A 116 -5.51 4.90 3.30
C LEU A 116 -6.39 4.03 4.22
N ARG A 117 -7.26 3.18 3.66
CA ARG A 117 -8.19 2.36 4.46
C ARG A 117 -7.59 0.99 4.80
N SER A 118 -7.65 0.64 6.08
CA SER A 118 -7.34 -0.70 6.57
C SER A 118 -8.52 -1.66 6.40
N ASN A 119 -8.24 -2.97 6.34
CA ASN A 119 -9.30 -3.98 6.34
C ASN A 119 -9.74 -4.28 7.80
N PRO A 120 -10.97 -3.92 8.22
CA PRO A 120 -11.41 -4.10 9.60
C PRO A 120 -11.58 -5.57 10.00
N SER A 121 -11.85 -6.49 9.07
CA SER A 121 -12.01 -7.91 9.43
C SER A 121 -10.72 -8.55 9.91
N VAL A 122 -9.57 -8.13 9.36
CA VAL A 122 -8.25 -8.60 9.80
C VAL A 122 -7.92 -8.07 11.19
N ASN A 123 -8.35 -6.84 11.51
CA ASN A 123 -8.19 -6.25 12.84
C ASN A 123 -8.95 -7.07 13.89
N GLN A 124 -10.20 -7.40 13.59
CA GLN A 124 -11.05 -8.22 14.46
C GLN A 124 -10.48 -9.63 14.67
N TYR A 125 -10.02 -10.29 13.60
CA TYR A 125 -9.46 -11.64 13.68
C TYR A 125 -8.18 -11.70 14.53
N LEU A 126 -7.32 -10.68 14.45
CA LEU A 126 -6.05 -10.63 15.19
C LEU A 126 -6.15 -9.90 16.54
N ASP A 127 -7.31 -9.34 16.88
CA ASP A 127 -7.50 -8.43 18.02
C ASP A 127 -6.47 -7.28 18.05
N VAL A 128 -6.26 -6.66 16.88
CA VAL A 128 -5.35 -5.53 16.69
C VAL A 128 -6.10 -4.38 16.03
N PHE A 129 -6.24 -3.27 16.75
CA PHE A 129 -6.92 -2.07 16.26
C PHE A 129 -5.95 -0.90 16.06
N PRO A 130 -6.22 0.01 15.11
CA PRO A 130 -5.52 1.28 15.04
C PRO A 130 -5.68 2.01 16.37
N LYS A 131 -4.62 2.70 16.80
CA LYS A 131 -4.68 3.59 17.98
C LYS A 131 -5.44 4.87 17.67
#